data_AF-A0A7X7F2M1-F1
#
_entry.id   AF-A0A7X7F2M1-F1
#
_cell.length_a   1.000
_cell.length_b   1.000
_cell.length_c   1.000
_cell.angle_alpha   90.00
_cell.angle_beta   90.00
_cell.angle_gamma   90.00
#
_symmetry.space_group_name_H-M   'P 1'
#
loop_
_entity.id
_entity.type
_entity.pdbx_description
1 polymer ?
#
loop_
_entity_poly.entity_id
_entity_poly.type
_entity_poly.pdbx_seq_one_letter_code
_entity_poly.pdbx_strand_id
1 'polypeptide(L)'
;QYEFNGATYTSDRYDFFVAASSSGYEGKKRVVDQYKNAANPVCYVDPDEPAEAVLQRDLTIKNAIGLFPLIFVVAGAAVLIFGLKQKDRPGKAWLPRMKTAQVAPTESRFGFEQDAFDATPDAVTLRPNMSPLGKLGLVAFACLFWNGIVSVFVYQVVEGFRTGNPEWFLTIFMIPFVLVGLGFVVAVFYVALTLFNPRYTMTLRPGLIQPGTTGSIAWKASGSAGRIQQLSIKLVGQEKASYTVGTDTRTEEKTFFESDLVDTRDLWQLAAGEVEFAVPADAMHSFESAHNKIVWSIKLHGHIALWPDVSDEYKIAVLPARLD
;
A
#
# COMPACT_ATOMS: atom_id res chain seq x y z
N GLN A 1 28.67 -43.42 16.33
CA GLN A 1 29.36 -44.47 15.55
C GLN A 1 28.35 -45.58 15.30
N TYR A 2 28.31 -46.12 14.09
CA TYR A 2 27.39 -47.19 13.70
C TYR A 2 28.07 -48.11 12.67
N GLU A 3 27.51 -49.29 12.47
CA GLU A 3 27.99 -50.27 11.50
C GLU A 3 26.95 -50.47 10.40
N PHE A 4 27.40 -50.45 9.14
CA PHE A 4 26.57 -50.68 7.97
C PHE A 4 27.35 -51.50 6.95
N ASN A 5 26.78 -52.63 6.49
CA ASN A 5 27.43 -53.56 5.56
C ASN A 5 28.85 -53.99 5.96
N GLY A 6 29.10 -54.20 7.26
CA GLY A 6 30.41 -54.63 7.78
C GLY A 6 31.48 -53.53 7.85
N ALA A 7 31.12 -52.28 7.54
CA ALA A 7 31.98 -51.11 7.66
C ALA A 7 31.49 -50.18 8.76
N THR A 8 32.43 -49.57 9.49
CA THR A 8 32.12 -48.67 10.60
C THR A 8 32.16 -47.21 10.16
N TYR A 9 31.10 -46.47 10.49
CA TYR A 9 30.93 -45.06 10.13
C TYR A 9 30.66 -44.20 11.37
N THR A 10 30.87 -42.89 11.22
CA THR A 10 30.62 -41.91 12.28
C THR A 10 29.85 -40.74 11.71
N SER A 11 28.70 -40.44 12.31
CA SER A 11 27.85 -39.27 12.03
C SER A 11 27.61 -38.52 13.33
N ASP A 12 27.58 -37.20 13.25
CA ASP A 12 27.26 -36.26 14.32
C ASP A 12 25.79 -35.77 14.26
N ARG A 13 25.03 -36.18 13.23
CA ARG A 13 23.63 -35.83 13.03
C ARG A 13 22.73 -36.86 13.74
N TYR A 14 21.72 -36.38 14.47
CA TYR A 14 20.73 -37.25 15.11
C TYR A 14 19.32 -37.14 14.48
N ASP A 15 19.06 -36.10 13.69
CA ASP A 15 17.84 -35.91 12.90
C ASP A 15 18.18 -35.31 11.51
N PHE A 16 17.19 -35.19 10.63
CA PHE A 16 17.38 -34.68 9.26
C PHE A 16 17.60 -33.18 9.15
N PHE A 17 17.34 -32.39 10.20
CA PHE A 17 17.38 -30.93 10.13
C PHE A 17 18.71 -30.41 10.70
N VAL A 18 19.66 -30.07 9.81
CA VAL A 18 20.90 -29.35 10.18
C VAL A 18 20.59 -27.88 10.37
N ALA A 19 19.80 -27.55 11.39
CA ALA A 19 19.92 -26.25 12.00
C ALA A 19 21.05 -26.37 13.02
N ALA A 20 22.18 -25.72 12.76
CA ALA A 20 23.32 -25.57 13.67
C ALA A 20 22.95 -24.73 14.91
N SER A 21 21.86 -25.09 15.60
CA SER A 21 21.42 -24.44 16.81
C SER A 21 22.04 -25.15 18.00
N SER A 22 22.87 -24.45 18.76
CA SER A 22 23.40 -24.90 20.06
C SER A 22 22.34 -24.91 21.16
N SER A 23 21.14 -24.38 20.92
CA SER A 23 20.04 -24.38 21.88
C SER A 23 19.35 -25.75 21.98
N GLY A 24 18.72 -26.01 23.14
CA GLY A 24 17.97 -27.26 23.39
C GLY A 24 18.80 -28.42 23.95
N TYR A 25 19.90 -28.14 24.66
CA TYR A 25 20.80 -29.17 25.25
C TYR A 25 20.06 -30.22 26.06
N GLU A 26 19.08 -29.85 26.90
CA GLU A 26 18.30 -30.84 27.67
C GLU A 26 17.52 -31.83 26.79
N GLY A 27 16.96 -31.33 25.67
CA GLY A 27 16.25 -32.19 24.71
C GLY A 27 17.20 -33.13 23.99
N LYS A 28 18.34 -32.62 23.51
CA LYS A 28 19.38 -33.42 22.85
C LYS A 28 19.98 -34.46 23.81
N LYS A 29 20.23 -34.05 25.05
CA LYS A 29 20.71 -34.93 26.12
C LYS A 29 19.72 -36.05 26.41
N ARG A 30 18.41 -35.76 26.45
CA ARG A 30 17.37 -36.78 26.64
C ARG A 30 17.35 -37.84 25.53
N VAL A 31 17.56 -37.43 24.28
CA VAL A 31 17.68 -38.36 23.13
C VAL A 31 18.94 -39.22 23.28
N VAL A 32 20.08 -38.60 23.60
CA VAL A 32 21.35 -39.32 23.85
C VAL A 32 21.18 -40.32 25.01
N ASP A 33 20.55 -39.92 26.11
CA ASP A 33 20.33 -40.76 27.29
C ASP A 33 19.36 -41.92 26.99
N GLN A 34 18.33 -41.70 26.16
CA GLN A 34 17.47 -42.78 25.69
C GLN A 34 18.24 -43.81 24.86
N TYR A 35 19.07 -43.34 23.92
CA TYR A 35 19.85 -44.24 23.06
C TYR A 35 20.94 -45.00 23.83
N LYS A 36 21.57 -44.38 24.84
CA LYS A 36 22.53 -45.05 25.73
C LYS A 36 21.90 -46.16 26.58
N ASN A 37 20.62 -46.01 26.93
CA ASN A 37 19.89 -46.97 27.75
C ASN A 37 19.06 -47.98 26.93
N ALA A 38 19.10 -47.88 25.59
CA ALA A 38 18.35 -48.78 24.72
C ALA A 38 19.03 -50.15 24.64
N ALA A 39 18.26 -51.23 24.82
CA ALA A 39 18.78 -52.59 24.68
C ALA A 39 19.26 -52.91 23.25
N ASN A 40 18.64 -52.28 22.24
CA ASN A 40 18.99 -52.40 20.83
C ASN A 40 18.85 -51.02 20.13
N PRO A 41 19.88 -50.16 20.15
CA PRO A 41 19.81 -48.85 19.50
C PRO A 41 19.81 -49.02 17.97
N VAL A 42 18.83 -48.40 17.30
CA VAL A 42 18.68 -48.45 15.84
C VAL A 42 19.05 -47.09 15.25
N CYS A 43 19.89 -47.06 14.22
CA CYS A 43 20.13 -45.87 13.41
C CYS A 43 19.69 -46.12 11.97
N TYR A 44 19.29 -45.05 11.27
CA TYR A 44 18.89 -45.11 9.87
C TYR A 44 20.02 -44.53 9.02
N VAL A 45 20.53 -45.34 8.09
CA VAL A 45 21.68 -45.02 7.23
C VAL A 45 21.18 -44.77 5.81
N ASP A 46 21.73 -43.77 5.14
CA ASP A 46 21.53 -43.58 3.71
C ASP A 46 22.31 -44.66 2.94
N PRO A 47 21.66 -45.56 2.17
CA PRO A 47 22.36 -46.62 1.45
C PRO A 47 23.22 -46.10 0.30
N ASP A 48 22.89 -44.93 -0.27
CA ASP A 48 23.64 -44.31 -1.36
C ASP A 48 24.82 -43.49 -0.80
N GLU A 49 24.70 -42.97 0.42
CA GLU A 49 25.76 -42.25 1.14
C GLU A 49 25.94 -42.77 2.59
N PRO A 50 26.63 -43.91 2.81
CA PRO A 50 26.71 -44.59 4.10
C PRO A 50 27.34 -43.81 5.26
N ALA A 51 28.01 -42.68 4.97
CA ALA A 51 28.54 -41.76 5.96
C ALA A 51 27.46 -40.89 6.62
N GLU A 52 26.26 -40.83 6.03
CA GLU A 52 25.12 -40.13 6.61
C GLU A 52 24.19 -41.10 7.34
N ALA A 53 23.95 -40.82 8.62
CA ALA A 53 22.95 -41.53 9.41
C ALA A 53 22.26 -40.61 10.42
N VAL A 54 21.00 -40.94 10.73
CA VAL A 54 20.17 -40.24 11.71
C VAL A 54 19.59 -41.23 12.73
N LEU A 55 19.36 -40.74 13.95
CA LEU A 55 18.73 -41.52 15.03
C LEU A 55 17.19 -41.37 15.01
N GLN A 56 16.68 -40.23 14.56
CA GLN A 56 15.25 -39.98 14.43
C GLN A 56 14.91 -39.75 12.96
N ARG A 57 14.13 -40.69 12.40
CA ARG A 57 13.61 -40.59 11.03
C ARG A 57 12.28 -39.83 10.96
N ASP A 58 11.56 -39.75 12.07
CA ASP A 58 10.19 -39.25 12.07
C ASP A 58 10.13 -37.72 11.97
N LEU A 59 9.18 -37.24 11.18
CA LEU A 59 8.87 -35.82 11.06
C LEU A 59 8.14 -35.36 12.33
N THR A 60 8.90 -34.84 13.29
CA THR A 60 8.34 -34.30 14.54
C THR A 60 7.65 -32.95 14.29
N ILE A 61 6.65 -32.56 15.10
CA ILE A 61 5.97 -31.25 15.02
C ILE A 61 6.96 -30.06 15.04
N LYS A 62 8.11 -30.21 15.72
CA LYS A 62 9.20 -29.23 15.70
C LYS A 62 9.75 -28.95 14.29
N ASN A 63 9.68 -29.93 13.39
CA ASN A 63 10.11 -29.82 11.99
C ASN A 63 9.10 -29.01 11.15
N ALA A 64 7.83 -28.93 11.58
CA ALA A 64 6.79 -28.14 10.91
C ALA A 64 6.93 -26.62 11.15
N ILE A 65 7.68 -26.20 12.19
CA ILE A 65 7.98 -24.77 12.43
C ILE A 65 8.81 -24.19 11.27
N GLY A 66 9.66 -25.00 10.62
CA GLY A 66 10.39 -24.60 9.41
C GLY A 66 9.49 -24.29 8.21
N LEU A 67 8.22 -24.71 8.24
CA LEU A 67 7.20 -24.41 7.23
C LEU A 67 6.36 -23.18 7.59
N PHE A 68 6.54 -22.59 8.78
CA PHE A 68 5.86 -21.35 9.16
C PHE A 68 6.16 -20.16 8.22
N PRO A 69 7.39 -19.99 7.69
CA PRO A 69 7.65 -18.97 6.67
C PRO A 69 6.80 -19.13 5.40
N LEU A 70 6.42 -20.36 5.07
CA LEU A 70 5.61 -20.67 3.89
C LEU A 70 4.21 -20.07 3.96
N ILE A 71 3.68 -19.83 5.16
CA ILE A 71 2.39 -19.14 5.33
C ILE A 71 2.50 -17.66 4.93
N PHE A 72 3.65 -17.03 5.20
CA PHE A 72 3.92 -15.66 4.73
C PHE A 72 4.21 -15.63 3.23
N VAL A 73 4.82 -16.68 2.67
CA VAL A 73 4.94 -16.83 1.20
C VAL A 73 3.56 -16.97 0.56
N VAL A 74 2.66 -17.76 1.15
CA VAL A 74 1.27 -17.90 0.67
C VAL A 74 0.49 -16.59 0.85
N ALA A 75 0.62 -15.90 1.98
CA ALA A 75 -0.02 -14.61 2.20
C ALA A 75 0.54 -13.52 1.26
N GLY A 76 1.85 -13.46 1.06
CA GLY A 76 2.51 -12.55 0.13
C GLY A 76 2.13 -12.84 -1.32
N ALA A 77 2.09 -14.11 -1.72
CA ALA A 77 1.61 -14.55 -3.01
C ALA A 77 0.11 -14.24 -3.18
N ALA A 78 -0.70 -14.39 -2.14
CA ALA A 78 -2.11 -14.01 -2.17
C ALA A 78 -2.25 -12.50 -2.34
N VAL A 79 -1.51 -11.66 -1.60
CA VAL A 79 -1.53 -10.20 -1.79
C VAL A 79 -1.06 -9.80 -3.18
N LEU A 80 -0.02 -10.45 -3.72
CA LEU A 80 0.42 -10.22 -5.10
C LEU A 80 -0.66 -10.64 -6.10
N ILE A 81 -1.22 -11.83 -5.98
CA ILE A 81 -2.24 -12.34 -6.90
C ILE A 81 -3.54 -11.53 -6.80
N PHE A 82 -4.01 -11.18 -5.59
CA PHE A 82 -5.20 -10.38 -5.37
C PHE A 82 -4.98 -8.90 -5.67
N GLY A 83 -3.78 -8.36 -5.47
CA GLY A 83 -3.40 -7.01 -5.86
C GLY A 83 -3.27 -6.87 -7.37
N LEU A 84 -2.69 -7.87 -8.05
CA LEU A 84 -2.65 -7.97 -9.51
C LEU A 84 -4.02 -8.30 -10.10
N LYS A 85 -4.88 -9.04 -9.37
CA LYS A 85 -6.30 -9.26 -9.70
C LYS A 85 -7.22 -8.17 -9.19
N GLN A 86 -6.72 -7.11 -8.56
CA GLN A 86 -7.50 -5.92 -8.23
C GLN A 86 -7.67 -5.08 -9.50
N LYS A 87 -8.20 -5.74 -10.53
CA LYS A 87 -9.09 -5.18 -11.52
C LYS A 87 -10.03 -4.23 -10.80
N ASP A 88 -10.09 -3.00 -11.29
CA ASP A 88 -10.95 -1.93 -10.85
C ASP A 88 -12.21 -2.50 -10.19
N ARG A 89 -12.31 -2.38 -8.86
CA ARG A 89 -13.63 -2.45 -8.25
C ARG A 89 -14.31 -1.19 -8.77
N PRO A 90 -15.31 -1.27 -9.68
CA PRO A 90 -16.13 -0.11 -9.95
C PRO A 90 -16.64 0.35 -8.59
N GLY A 91 -16.33 1.61 -8.26
CA GLY A 91 -16.70 2.20 -6.98
C GLY A 91 -18.15 1.84 -6.68
N LYS A 92 -18.40 1.30 -5.49
CA LYS A 92 -19.75 1.06 -4.98
C LYS A 92 -20.46 2.41 -5.07
N ALA A 93 -21.33 2.54 -6.08
CA ALA A 93 -22.13 3.71 -6.34
C ALA A 93 -22.92 4.05 -5.07
N TRP A 94 -22.59 5.17 -4.44
CA TRP A 94 -23.41 5.78 -3.40
C TRP A 94 -24.40 6.72 -4.06
N LEU A 95 -25.41 6.18 -4.75
CA LEU A 95 -26.63 6.90 -5.11
C LEU A 95 -27.82 5.91 -5.17
N PRO A 96 -29.03 6.31 -4.72
CA PRO A 96 -30.18 5.44 -4.61
C PRO A 96 -30.73 5.08 -5.99
N ARG A 97 -31.12 3.81 -6.13
CA ARG A 97 -31.70 3.24 -7.34
C ARG A 97 -33.12 3.79 -7.56
N MET A 98 -33.26 4.82 -8.40
CA MET A 98 -34.56 5.14 -9.01
C MET A 98 -34.75 4.25 -10.25
N LYS A 99 -35.81 3.44 -10.20
CA LYS A 99 -36.36 2.75 -11.36
C LYS A 99 -37.17 3.77 -12.15
N THR A 100 -36.76 4.08 -13.38
CA THR A 100 -37.71 4.53 -14.40
C THR A 100 -37.33 3.96 -15.76
N ALA A 101 -38.35 3.48 -16.45
CA ALA A 101 -38.30 2.61 -17.61
C ALA A 101 -37.78 3.28 -18.87
N GLN A 102 -37.15 2.45 -19.70
CA GLN A 102 -36.51 2.77 -20.98
C GLN A 102 -37.53 3.17 -22.04
N VAL A 103 -37.30 4.32 -22.66
CA VAL A 103 -37.58 4.56 -24.08
C VAL A 103 -36.23 4.89 -24.70
N ALA A 104 -35.78 4.08 -25.65
CA ALA A 104 -34.50 4.28 -26.32
C ALA A 104 -34.62 5.30 -27.45
N PRO A 105 -33.71 6.28 -27.52
CA PRO A 105 -33.22 6.81 -28.78
C PRO A 105 -31.75 6.44 -28.99
N THR A 106 -31.45 6.09 -30.23
CA THR A 106 -30.16 5.65 -30.77
C THR A 106 -28.96 6.52 -30.36
N GLU A 107 -27.85 5.83 -30.08
CA GLU A 107 -26.55 6.33 -29.62
C GLU A 107 -25.97 7.51 -30.43
N SER A 108 -25.71 8.62 -29.75
CA SER A 108 -24.57 9.48 -30.05
C SER A 108 -23.33 8.94 -29.30
N ARG A 109 -22.26 8.63 -30.04
CA ARG A 109 -20.99 8.04 -29.53
C ARG A 109 -20.13 8.98 -28.66
N PHE A 110 -20.69 10.10 -28.23
CA PHE A 110 -20.09 11.01 -27.25
C PHE A 110 -20.96 11.00 -26.02
N GLY A 111 -20.81 9.96 -25.20
CA GLY A 111 -21.42 9.87 -23.88
C GLY A 111 -20.66 10.73 -22.88
N PHE A 112 -20.76 12.05 -23.01
CA PHE A 112 -20.90 12.84 -21.79
C PHE A 112 -22.37 12.64 -21.40
N GLU A 113 -22.65 12.09 -20.21
CA GLU A 113 -23.99 12.18 -19.65
C GLU A 113 -24.43 13.63 -19.80
N GLN A 114 -25.50 13.84 -20.56
CA GLN A 114 -26.04 15.15 -20.89
C GLN A 114 -26.46 15.92 -19.61
N ASP A 115 -26.54 15.22 -18.49
CA ASP A 115 -26.75 15.73 -17.13
C ASP A 115 -25.53 16.48 -16.55
N ALA A 116 -24.36 16.47 -17.20
CA ALA A 116 -23.20 17.28 -16.80
C ALA A 116 -23.18 18.70 -17.42
N PHE A 117 -24.07 18.98 -18.38
CA PHE A 117 -24.19 20.29 -19.04
C PHE A 117 -25.44 21.07 -18.62
N ASP A 118 -26.28 20.54 -17.72
CA ASP A 118 -27.28 21.33 -17.02
C ASP A 118 -26.60 22.09 -15.86
N ALA A 119 -26.34 23.38 -16.12
CA ALA A 119 -26.06 24.42 -15.14
C ALA A 119 -25.22 23.97 -13.92
N THR A 120 -23.94 23.61 -14.14
CA THR A 120 -22.99 23.65 -13.02
C THR A 120 -22.70 25.13 -12.71
N PRO A 121 -22.79 25.57 -11.45
CA PRO A 121 -22.70 26.98 -11.10
C PRO A 121 -21.35 27.58 -11.54
N ASP A 122 -21.28 28.90 -11.72
CA ASP A 122 -20.09 29.70 -12.11
C ASP A 122 -18.81 29.43 -11.28
N ALA A 123 -18.92 28.61 -10.24
CA ALA A 123 -17.87 28.15 -9.34
C ALA A 123 -18.08 26.66 -8.99
N VAL A 124 -17.10 25.81 -9.30
CA VAL A 124 -17.08 24.42 -8.84
C VAL A 124 -16.19 24.31 -7.59
N THR A 125 -16.76 23.79 -6.49
CA THR A 125 -15.99 23.42 -5.30
C THR A 125 -15.43 22.02 -5.48
N LEU A 126 -14.11 21.92 -5.57
CA LEU A 126 -13.43 20.67 -5.88
C LEU A 126 -13.20 19.85 -4.58
N ARG A 127 -13.36 18.52 -4.64
CA ARG A 127 -13.22 17.61 -3.46
C ARG A 127 -12.06 16.63 -3.65
N PRO A 128 -11.29 16.33 -2.59
CA PRO A 128 -10.16 15.40 -2.66
C PRO A 128 -10.60 13.93 -2.83
N ASN A 129 -9.71 13.12 -3.42
CA ASN A 129 -9.97 11.74 -3.86
C ASN A 129 -10.06 10.71 -2.70
N MET A 130 -9.45 10.97 -1.54
CA MET A 130 -9.61 10.15 -0.33
C MET A 130 -9.71 11.05 0.91
N SER A 131 -10.71 10.78 1.76
CA SER A 131 -10.85 11.52 3.02
C SER A 131 -9.73 11.14 4.00
N PRO A 132 -9.26 12.07 4.85
CA PRO A 132 -8.28 11.80 5.91
C PRO A 132 -8.71 10.64 6.83
N LEU A 133 -10.01 10.51 7.08
CA LEU A 133 -10.56 9.43 7.89
C LEU A 133 -10.44 8.07 7.22
N GLY A 134 -10.60 8.00 5.89
CA GLY A 134 -10.38 6.78 5.12
C GLY A 134 -8.91 6.33 5.15
N LYS A 135 -7.97 7.27 5.01
CA LYS A 135 -6.53 6.99 5.14
C LYS A 135 -6.19 6.47 6.55
N LEU A 136 -6.69 7.12 7.59
CA LEU A 136 -6.49 6.69 8.97
C LEU A 136 -7.07 5.30 9.22
N GLY A 137 -8.30 5.03 8.77
CA GLY A 137 -8.94 3.73 8.93
C GLY A 137 -8.14 2.60 8.29
N LEU A 138 -7.59 2.82 7.10
CA LEU A 138 -6.75 1.84 6.41
C LEU A 138 -5.45 1.55 7.17
N VAL A 139 -4.73 2.59 7.60
CA VAL A 139 -3.46 2.43 8.34
C VAL A 139 -3.70 1.83 9.72
N ALA A 140 -4.77 2.22 10.41
CA ALA A 140 -5.16 1.64 11.70
C ALA A 140 -5.50 0.15 11.56
N PHE A 141 -6.24 -0.23 10.52
CA PHE A 141 -6.53 -1.65 10.24
C PHE A 141 -5.24 -2.43 9.98
N ALA A 142 -4.34 -1.94 9.12
CA ALA A 142 -3.06 -2.58 8.84
C ALA A 142 -2.21 -2.73 10.11
N CYS A 143 -2.18 -1.70 10.96
CA CYS A 143 -1.50 -1.70 12.24
C CYS A 143 -2.04 -2.78 13.19
N LEU A 144 -3.37 -2.84 13.38
CA LEU A 144 -4.01 -3.81 14.26
C LEU A 144 -3.85 -5.23 13.74
N PHE A 145 -3.99 -5.44 12.43
CA PHE A 145 -3.84 -6.74 11.80
C PHE A 145 -2.41 -7.28 11.95
N TRP A 146 -1.41 -6.47 11.59
CA TRP A 146 -0.01 -6.86 11.69
C TRP A 146 0.41 -7.12 13.15
N ASN A 147 0.13 -6.16 14.04
CA ASN A 147 0.49 -6.32 15.45
C ASN A 147 -0.31 -7.45 16.12
N GLY A 148 -1.55 -7.72 15.67
CA GLY A 148 -2.33 -8.86 16.12
C GLY A 148 -1.63 -10.19 15.85
N ILE A 149 -1.13 -10.42 14.62
CA ILE A 149 -0.39 -11.63 14.27
C ILE A 149 0.94 -11.71 15.03
N VAL A 150 1.72 -10.62 15.03
CA VAL A 150 3.04 -10.58 15.68
C VAL A 150 2.92 -10.77 17.19
N SER A 151 1.84 -10.30 17.83
CA SER A 151 1.64 -10.40 19.28
C SER A 151 1.64 -11.84 19.80
N VAL A 152 1.18 -12.80 19.00
CA VAL A 152 1.17 -14.23 19.39
C VAL A 152 2.60 -14.75 19.59
N PHE A 153 3.52 -14.38 18.70
CA PHE A 153 4.93 -14.76 18.80
C PHE A 153 5.66 -13.97 19.89
N VAL A 154 5.34 -12.69 20.03
CA VAL A 154 5.88 -11.86 21.13
C VAL A 154 5.46 -12.42 22.48
N TYR A 155 4.22 -12.90 22.63
CA TYR A 155 3.77 -13.55 23.84
C TYR A 155 4.61 -14.79 24.17
N GLN A 156 4.87 -15.66 23.17
CA GLN A 156 5.75 -16.84 23.35
C GLN A 156 7.16 -16.45 23.78
N VAL A 157 7.74 -15.42 23.15
CA VAL A 157 9.06 -14.88 23.54
C VAL A 157 9.03 -14.41 25.00
N VAL A 158 8.04 -13.59 25.38
CA VAL A 158 7.90 -13.06 26.75
C VAL A 158 7.71 -14.17 27.78
N GLU A 159 6.90 -15.19 27.46
CA GLU A 159 6.69 -16.35 28.33
C GLU A 159 7.96 -17.19 28.51
N GLY A 160 8.74 -17.40 27.44
CA GLY A 160 10.06 -18.04 27.50
C GLY A 160 11.01 -17.31 28.45
N PHE A 161 11.04 -15.97 28.43
CA PHE A 161 11.83 -15.19 29.39
C PHE A 161 11.28 -15.30 30.83
N ARG A 162 9.94 -15.28 31.02
CA ARG A 162 9.33 -15.41 32.36
C ARG A 162 9.58 -16.76 33.01
N THR A 163 9.60 -17.83 32.22
CA THR A 163 9.82 -19.20 32.68
C THR A 163 11.30 -19.58 32.79
N GLY A 164 12.21 -18.65 32.46
CA GLY A 164 13.67 -18.86 32.52
C GLY A 164 14.25 -19.66 31.35
N ASN A 165 13.45 -19.96 30.32
CA ASN A 165 13.85 -20.72 29.14
C ASN A 165 13.69 -19.88 27.86
N PRO A 166 14.49 -18.81 27.66
CA PRO A 166 14.34 -17.93 26.51
C PRO A 166 14.73 -18.61 25.19
N GLU A 167 13.86 -18.50 24.19
CA GLU A 167 14.12 -18.92 22.82
C GLU A 167 14.88 -17.82 22.04
N TRP A 168 16.20 -17.81 22.16
CA TRP A 168 17.05 -16.76 21.58
C TRP A 168 16.92 -16.62 20.06
N PHE A 169 16.77 -17.72 19.31
CA PHE A 169 16.58 -17.67 17.87
C PHE A 169 15.27 -16.96 17.49
N LEU A 170 14.15 -17.37 18.10
CA LEU A 170 12.85 -16.73 17.90
C LEU A 170 12.90 -15.25 18.30
N THR A 171 13.56 -14.94 19.42
CA THR A 171 13.71 -13.57 19.92
C THR A 171 14.39 -12.67 18.88
N ILE A 172 15.55 -13.09 18.35
CA ILE A 172 16.30 -12.31 17.36
C ILE A 172 15.51 -12.22 16.04
N PHE A 173 14.91 -13.33 15.61
CA PHE A 173 14.08 -13.39 14.41
C PHE A 173 12.87 -12.43 14.48
N MET A 174 12.31 -12.22 15.67
CA MET A 174 11.17 -11.33 15.88
C MET A 174 11.50 -9.84 15.92
N ILE A 175 12.76 -9.45 16.13
CA ILE A 175 13.17 -8.03 16.17
C ILE A 175 12.67 -7.24 14.94
N PRO A 176 12.95 -7.63 13.68
CA PRO A 176 12.47 -6.87 12.52
C PRO A 176 10.94 -6.79 12.45
N PHE A 177 10.20 -7.85 12.82
CA PHE A 177 8.74 -7.85 12.78
C PHE A 177 8.12 -6.89 13.81
N VAL A 178 8.71 -6.83 15.00
CA VAL A 178 8.33 -5.88 16.04
C VAL A 178 8.64 -4.44 15.61
N LEU A 179 9.80 -4.20 14.99
CA LEU A 179 10.15 -2.88 14.45
C LEU A 179 9.14 -2.41 13.38
N VAL A 180 8.70 -3.30 12.48
CA VAL A 180 7.61 -3.01 11.53
C VAL A 180 6.31 -2.69 12.26
N GLY A 181 5.97 -3.46 13.30
CA GLY A 181 4.79 -3.21 14.13
C GLY A 181 4.81 -1.84 14.81
N LEU A 182 5.94 -1.44 15.38
CA LEU A 182 6.17 -0.12 15.95
C LEU A 182 6.09 0.99 14.89
N GLY A 183 6.65 0.74 13.70
CA GLY A 183 6.53 1.64 12.56
C GLY A 183 5.07 1.91 12.18
N PHE A 184 4.21 0.88 12.16
CA PHE A 184 2.77 1.07 11.95
C PHE A 184 2.10 1.89 13.05
N VAL A 185 2.47 1.67 14.31
CA VAL A 185 1.93 2.46 15.43
C VAL A 185 2.29 3.94 15.24
N VAL A 186 3.56 4.26 14.94
CA VAL A 186 4.00 5.62 14.63
C VAL A 186 3.25 6.18 13.42
N ALA A 187 3.07 5.38 12.37
CA ALA A 187 2.33 5.78 11.17
C ALA A 187 0.85 6.09 11.45
N VAL A 188 0.18 5.36 12.36
CA VAL A 188 -1.19 5.67 12.79
C VAL A 188 -1.23 7.04 13.45
N PHE A 189 -0.32 7.34 14.37
CA PHE A 189 -0.25 8.65 15.00
C PHE A 189 0.04 9.74 13.97
N TYR A 190 1.03 9.52 13.10
CA TYR A 190 1.38 10.46 12.03
C TYR A 190 0.21 10.73 11.08
N VAL A 191 -0.51 9.71 10.61
CA VAL A 191 -1.68 9.90 9.73
C VAL A 191 -2.86 10.49 10.50
N ALA A 192 -3.04 10.20 11.79
CA ALA A 192 -4.07 10.85 12.61
C ALA A 192 -3.86 12.37 12.68
N LEU A 193 -2.62 12.85 12.58
CA LEU A 193 -2.31 14.27 12.50
C LEU A 193 -2.96 14.95 11.28
N THR A 194 -3.20 14.22 10.18
CA THR A 194 -3.90 14.74 8.98
C THR A 194 -5.34 15.18 9.27
N LEU A 195 -5.97 14.67 10.33
CA LEU A 195 -7.32 15.08 10.73
C LEU A 195 -7.36 16.55 11.19
N PHE A 196 -6.22 17.07 11.64
CA PHE A 196 -6.05 18.45 12.11
C PHE A 196 -5.44 19.37 11.04
N ASN A 197 -5.17 18.84 9.84
CA ASN A 197 -4.66 19.66 8.75
C ASN A 197 -5.73 20.69 8.33
N PRO A 198 -5.31 21.91 7.95
CA PRO A 198 -6.22 22.87 7.34
C PRO A 198 -6.78 22.27 6.04
N ARG A 199 -8.05 22.58 5.75
CA ARG A 199 -8.71 22.12 4.52
C ARG A 199 -8.85 23.27 3.56
N TYR A 200 -8.38 23.07 2.34
CA TYR A 200 -8.52 24.05 1.27
C TYR A 200 -9.79 23.80 0.48
N THR A 201 -10.51 24.89 0.24
CA THR A 201 -11.57 24.96 -0.74
C THR A 201 -11.03 25.76 -1.91
N MET A 202 -11.01 25.17 -3.10
CA MET A 202 -10.67 25.88 -4.33
C MET A 202 -11.92 26.21 -5.13
N THR A 203 -11.90 27.37 -5.78
CA THR A 203 -12.93 27.85 -6.70
C THR A 203 -12.26 28.26 -8.00
N LEU A 204 -12.68 27.62 -9.09
CA LEU A 204 -12.20 27.90 -10.44
C LEU A 204 -13.23 28.78 -11.17
N ARG A 205 -12.75 29.79 -11.90
CA ARG A 205 -13.56 30.66 -12.76
C ARG A 205 -12.87 30.91 -14.11
N PRO A 206 -13.55 30.78 -15.26
CA PRO A 206 -14.84 30.12 -15.42
C PRO A 206 -14.76 28.62 -15.09
N GLY A 207 -15.87 28.01 -14.69
CA GLY A 207 -15.91 26.59 -14.31
C GLY A 207 -15.55 25.61 -15.44
N LEU A 208 -15.58 26.07 -16.70
CA LEU A 208 -15.13 25.35 -17.89
C LEU A 208 -14.03 26.16 -18.57
N ILE A 209 -12.89 25.52 -18.81
CA ILE A 209 -11.71 26.16 -19.39
C ILE A 209 -11.67 25.84 -20.88
N GLN A 210 -11.31 26.83 -21.71
CA GLN A 210 -11.01 26.64 -23.13
C GLN A 210 -9.53 26.91 -23.40
N PRO A 211 -8.87 26.15 -24.30
CA PRO A 211 -7.53 26.46 -24.76
C PRO A 211 -7.43 27.90 -25.27
N GLY A 212 -6.35 28.60 -24.91
CA GLY A 212 -6.13 30.00 -25.31
C GLY A 212 -6.90 31.04 -24.48
N THR A 213 -7.65 30.62 -23.45
CA THR A 213 -8.37 31.54 -22.55
C THR A 213 -7.63 31.74 -21.23
N THR A 214 -8.00 32.80 -20.50
CA THR A 214 -7.56 33.05 -19.12
C THR A 214 -8.60 32.55 -18.13
N GLY A 215 -8.15 31.92 -17.05
CA GLY A 215 -8.98 31.59 -15.89
C GLY A 215 -8.39 32.17 -14.61
N SER A 216 -9.18 32.18 -13.54
CA SER A 216 -8.73 32.48 -12.18
C SER A 216 -9.04 31.32 -11.24
N ILE A 217 -8.13 31.09 -10.30
CA ILE A 217 -8.30 30.14 -9.20
C ILE A 217 -8.18 30.91 -7.90
N ALA A 218 -9.25 30.86 -7.12
CA ALA A 218 -9.27 31.35 -5.75
C ALA A 218 -9.22 30.17 -4.77
N TRP A 219 -8.47 30.31 -3.69
CA TRP A 219 -8.39 29.32 -2.62
C TRP A 219 -8.66 29.96 -1.27
N LYS A 220 -9.22 29.15 -0.37
CA LYS A 220 -9.44 29.54 1.02
C LYS A 220 -9.18 28.35 1.93
N ALA A 221 -8.29 28.53 2.90
CA ALA A 221 -8.06 27.59 3.96
C ALA A 221 -9.15 27.71 5.04
N SER A 222 -9.55 26.57 5.58
CA SER A 222 -10.37 26.47 6.80
C SER A 222 -9.56 25.76 7.88
N GLY A 223 -9.62 26.27 9.11
CA GLY A 223 -8.80 25.78 10.23
C GLY A 223 -7.48 26.53 10.38
N SER A 224 -6.45 25.84 10.89
CA SER A 224 -5.19 26.46 11.32
C SER A 224 -4.19 26.62 10.16
N ALA A 225 -4.49 27.52 9.22
CA ALA A 225 -3.65 27.79 8.04
C ALA A 225 -2.22 28.25 8.42
N GLY A 226 -2.03 28.85 9.60
CA GLY A 226 -0.72 29.31 10.08
C GLY A 226 0.30 28.21 10.37
N ARG A 227 -0.05 26.92 10.27
CA ARG A 227 0.91 25.81 10.33
C ARG A 227 1.63 25.58 9.00
N ILE A 228 1.05 26.06 7.90
CA ILE A 228 1.64 25.90 6.58
C ILE A 228 2.81 26.87 6.46
N GLN A 229 3.92 26.34 5.95
CA GLN A 229 5.14 27.12 5.74
C GLN A 229 5.30 27.56 4.30
N GLN A 230 4.75 26.78 3.37
CA GLN A 230 4.80 27.04 1.95
C GLN A 230 3.58 26.43 1.27
N LEU A 231 2.97 27.17 0.35
CA LEU A 231 1.87 26.72 -0.48
C LEU A 231 2.30 26.77 -1.94
N SER A 232 2.19 25.62 -2.61
CA SER A 232 2.40 25.48 -4.04
C SER A 232 1.08 25.07 -4.72
N ILE A 233 0.72 25.77 -5.78
CA ILE A 233 -0.43 25.45 -6.63
C ILE A 233 0.09 25.30 -8.06
N LYS A 234 -0.22 24.15 -8.66
CA LYS A 234 0.23 23.79 -10.01
C LYS A 234 -0.94 23.40 -10.89
N LEU A 235 -0.89 23.77 -12.16
CA LEU A 235 -1.75 23.22 -13.21
C LEU A 235 -1.00 22.07 -13.90
N VAL A 236 -1.60 20.89 -13.96
CA VAL A 236 -0.98 19.69 -14.50
C VAL A 236 -1.89 19.02 -15.52
N GLY A 237 -1.35 18.73 -16.70
CA GLY A 237 -1.97 17.91 -17.73
C GLY A 237 -1.28 16.53 -17.77
N GLN A 238 -2.06 15.47 -17.57
CA GLN A 238 -1.56 14.10 -17.52
C GLN A 238 -2.29 13.21 -18.53
N GLU A 239 -1.53 12.43 -19.27
CA GLU A 239 -2.01 11.36 -20.13
C GLU A 239 -1.93 10.03 -19.37
N LYS A 240 -3.04 9.29 -19.34
CA LYS A 240 -3.11 7.95 -18.75
C LYS A 240 -3.45 6.96 -19.86
N ALA A 241 -2.54 6.05 -20.14
CA ALA A 241 -2.70 5.01 -21.15
C ALA A 241 -2.64 3.64 -20.48
N SER A 242 -3.69 2.85 -20.66
CA SER A 242 -3.79 1.47 -20.19
C SER A 242 -3.66 0.53 -21.37
N TYR A 243 -2.55 -0.19 -21.43
CA TYR A 243 -2.27 -1.19 -22.46
C TYR A 243 -2.26 -2.59 -21.86
N THR A 244 -2.75 -3.57 -22.61
CA THR A 244 -2.68 -4.99 -22.23
C THR A 244 -1.62 -5.66 -23.08
N VAL A 245 -0.59 -6.21 -22.43
CA VAL A 245 0.45 -7.02 -23.08
C VAL A 245 0.33 -8.44 -22.55
N GLY A 246 -0.18 -9.35 -23.37
CA GLY A 246 -0.48 -10.73 -22.96
C GLY A 246 -1.61 -10.77 -21.92
N THR A 247 -1.33 -11.29 -20.72
CA THR A 247 -2.25 -11.31 -19.57
C THR A 247 -2.08 -10.12 -18.62
N ASP A 248 -1.09 -9.26 -18.85
CA ASP A 248 -0.76 -8.15 -17.95
C ASP A 248 -1.32 -6.83 -18.51
N THR A 249 -2.26 -6.23 -17.78
CA THR A 249 -2.67 -4.84 -18.01
C THR A 249 -1.74 -3.91 -17.26
N ARG A 250 -1.11 -2.99 -17.97
CA ARG A 250 -0.30 -1.91 -17.40
C ARG A 250 -0.96 -0.58 -17.67
N THR A 251 -1.00 0.27 -16.65
CA THR A 251 -1.43 1.67 -16.78
C THR A 251 -0.19 2.53 -16.60
N GLU A 252 0.17 3.27 -17.65
CA GLU A 252 1.20 4.31 -17.60
C GLU A 252 0.54 5.67 -17.48
N GLU A 253 1.15 6.52 -16.65
CA GLU A 253 0.74 7.90 -16.43
C GLU A 253 1.93 8.81 -16.78
N LYS A 254 1.72 9.73 -17.71
CA LYS A 254 2.73 10.66 -18.17
C LYS A 254 2.22 12.10 -18.04
N THR A 255 2.93 12.92 -17.29
CA THR A 255 2.70 14.37 -17.27
C THR A 255 3.23 14.96 -18.59
N PHE A 256 2.35 15.58 -19.37
CA PHE A 256 2.71 16.27 -20.61
C PHE A 256 2.73 17.79 -20.45
N PHE A 257 2.07 18.31 -19.41
CA PHE A 257 2.03 19.73 -19.10
C PHE A 257 2.12 19.95 -17.59
N GLU A 258 2.95 20.90 -17.19
CA GLU A 258 3.05 21.37 -15.80
C GLU A 258 3.34 22.87 -15.80
N SER A 259 2.56 23.62 -15.03
CA SER A 259 2.77 25.06 -14.83
C SER A 259 2.60 25.40 -13.36
N ASP A 260 3.62 26.03 -12.77
CA ASP A 260 3.54 26.58 -11.42
C ASP A 260 2.71 27.87 -11.46
N LEU A 261 1.59 27.88 -10.75
CA LEU A 261 0.69 29.04 -10.68
C LEU A 261 1.02 29.90 -9.47
N VAL A 262 1.30 29.26 -8.33
CA VAL A 262 1.64 29.92 -7.08
C VAL A 262 2.72 29.11 -6.39
N ASP A 263 3.74 29.80 -5.89
CA ASP A 263 4.64 29.31 -4.86
C ASP A 263 4.89 30.44 -3.87
N THR A 264 4.35 30.32 -2.66
CA THR A 264 4.35 31.41 -1.67
C THR A 264 4.59 30.92 -0.26
N ARG A 265 5.24 31.77 0.53
CA ARG A 265 5.42 31.64 1.98
C ARG A 265 4.71 32.76 2.75
N ASP A 266 3.99 33.63 2.04
CA ASP A 266 3.31 34.78 2.64
C ASP A 266 2.07 34.33 3.40
N LEU A 267 2.05 34.55 4.71
CA LEU A 267 0.98 34.07 5.62
C LEU A 267 -0.44 34.42 5.18
N TRP A 268 -0.63 35.57 4.52
CA TRP A 268 -1.94 36.00 4.00
C TRP A 268 -2.35 35.15 2.81
N GLN A 269 -1.44 34.92 1.86
CA GLN A 269 -1.68 34.08 0.68
C GLN A 269 -1.80 32.60 1.07
N LEU A 270 -1.15 32.16 2.15
CA LEU A 270 -1.33 30.81 2.69
C LEU A 270 -2.78 30.57 3.16
N ALA A 271 -3.43 31.58 3.74
CA ALA A 271 -4.80 31.47 4.23
C ALA A 271 -5.85 31.64 3.11
N ALA A 272 -5.66 32.61 2.21
CA ALA A 272 -6.52 32.81 1.06
C ALA A 272 -5.81 33.63 -0.01
N GLY A 273 -6.16 33.38 -1.27
CA GLY A 273 -5.64 34.15 -2.40
C GLY A 273 -6.38 33.84 -3.68
N GLU A 274 -6.03 34.59 -4.72
CA GLU A 274 -6.51 34.38 -6.08
C GLU A 274 -5.34 34.58 -7.05
N VAL A 275 -5.29 33.75 -8.09
CA VAL A 275 -4.30 33.84 -9.16
C VAL A 275 -5.01 33.70 -10.50
N GLU A 276 -4.63 34.54 -11.45
CA GLU A 276 -5.01 34.38 -12.84
C GLU A 276 -3.96 33.54 -13.58
N PHE A 277 -4.41 32.71 -14.51
CA PHE A 277 -3.55 31.87 -15.31
C PHE A 277 -4.07 31.79 -16.74
N ALA A 278 -3.14 31.69 -17.69
CA ALA A 278 -3.46 31.50 -19.09
C ALA A 278 -3.34 30.02 -19.44
N VAL A 279 -4.31 29.50 -20.19
CA VAL A 279 -4.25 28.15 -20.73
C VAL A 279 -3.65 28.20 -22.12
N PRO A 280 -2.60 27.40 -22.42
CA PRO A 280 -1.99 27.39 -23.74
C PRO A 280 -3.02 27.16 -24.85
N ALA A 281 -2.86 27.83 -25.98
CA ALA A 281 -3.76 27.69 -27.12
C ALA A 281 -3.72 26.27 -27.73
N ASP A 282 -2.60 25.58 -27.58
CA ASP A 282 -2.34 24.21 -27.99
C ASP A 282 -2.64 23.17 -26.90
N ALA A 283 -3.25 23.59 -25.77
CA ALA A 283 -3.60 22.68 -24.69
C ALA A 283 -4.55 21.58 -25.20
N MET A 284 -4.21 20.32 -24.94
CA MET A 284 -5.09 19.19 -25.23
C MET A 284 -6.38 19.31 -24.41
N HIS A 285 -7.52 18.99 -25.01
CA HIS A 285 -8.79 18.92 -24.30
C HIS A 285 -8.82 17.71 -23.35
N SER A 286 -9.64 17.80 -22.30
CA SER A 286 -9.91 16.64 -21.44
C SER A 286 -10.60 15.54 -22.24
N PHE A 287 -10.09 14.33 -22.13
CA PHE A 287 -10.55 13.18 -22.91
C PHE A 287 -10.62 11.93 -22.03
N GLU A 288 -11.64 11.10 -22.19
CA GLU A 288 -11.76 9.83 -21.50
C GLU A 288 -12.22 8.73 -22.45
N SER A 289 -11.47 7.64 -22.49
CA SER A 289 -11.82 6.41 -23.20
C SER A 289 -11.47 5.19 -22.36
N ALA A 290 -11.79 3.99 -22.86
CA ALA A 290 -11.51 2.73 -22.16
C ALA A 290 -10.01 2.53 -21.87
N HIS A 291 -9.13 3.05 -22.74
CA HIS A 291 -7.69 2.81 -22.67
C HIS A 291 -6.86 4.08 -22.56
N ASN A 292 -7.36 5.24 -23.03
CA ASN A 292 -6.62 6.50 -22.99
C ASN A 292 -7.43 7.59 -22.32
N LYS A 293 -6.79 8.36 -21.45
CA LYS A 293 -7.39 9.51 -20.77
C LYS A 293 -6.44 10.69 -20.77
N ILE A 294 -6.96 11.88 -21.07
CA ILE A 294 -6.29 13.16 -20.86
C ILE A 294 -6.98 13.83 -19.67
N VAL A 295 -6.26 13.94 -18.56
CA VAL A 295 -6.76 14.49 -17.30
C VAL A 295 -6.02 15.77 -16.99
N TRP A 296 -6.78 16.83 -16.80
CA TRP A 296 -6.27 18.09 -16.26
C TRP A 296 -6.60 18.17 -14.77
N SER A 297 -5.62 18.58 -13.98
CA SER A 297 -5.80 18.78 -12.55
C SER A 297 -5.05 20.00 -12.03
N ILE A 298 -5.64 20.64 -11.01
CA ILE A 298 -4.97 21.61 -10.17
C ILE A 298 -4.46 20.83 -8.95
N LYS A 299 -3.15 20.84 -8.74
CA LYS A 299 -2.50 20.22 -7.58
C LYS A 299 -2.15 21.31 -6.58
N LEU A 300 -2.72 21.19 -5.38
CA LEU A 300 -2.40 22.05 -4.25
C LEU A 300 -1.53 21.23 -3.28
N HIS A 301 -0.37 21.78 -2.94
CA HIS A 301 0.55 21.21 -1.98
C HIS A 301 0.90 22.24 -0.91
N GLY A 302 0.54 21.94 0.35
CA GLY A 302 0.85 22.77 1.51
C GLY A 302 1.85 22.07 2.41
N HIS A 303 3.07 22.58 2.48
CA HIS A 303 4.13 22.01 3.31
C HIS A 303 3.98 22.38 4.79
N ILE A 304 4.09 21.39 5.68
CA ILE A 304 4.03 21.56 7.13
C ILE A 304 5.21 20.82 7.79
N ALA A 305 6.12 21.55 8.45
CA ALA A 305 7.26 20.92 9.11
C ALA A 305 6.84 19.91 10.20
N LEU A 306 7.50 18.73 10.19
CA LEU A 306 7.30 17.64 11.17
C LEU A 306 5.85 17.11 11.23
N TRP A 307 5.05 17.40 10.22
CA TRP A 307 3.63 17.06 10.14
C TRP A 307 3.33 16.54 8.73
N PRO A 308 2.27 15.74 8.53
CA PRO A 308 1.84 15.39 7.19
C PRO A 308 1.47 16.62 6.36
N ASP A 309 2.05 16.74 5.17
CA ASP A 309 1.71 17.80 4.23
C ASP A 309 0.24 17.71 3.77
N VAL A 310 -0.29 18.86 3.38
CA VAL A 310 -1.57 18.94 2.67
C VAL A 310 -1.30 18.67 1.20
N SER A 311 -2.05 17.75 0.59
CA SER A 311 -1.93 17.44 -0.83
C SER A 311 -3.30 17.10 -1.37
N ASP A 312 -3.85 18.06 -2.12
CA ASP A 312 -5.16 17.95 -2.72
C ASP A 312 -5.01 18.05 -4.24
N GLU A 313 -5.70 17.16 -4.95
CA GLU A 313 -5.75 17.15 -6.40
C GLU A 313 -7.19 17.36 -6.84
N TYR A 314 -7.38 18.32 -7.72
CA TYR A 314 -8.68 18.75 -8.16
C TYR A 314 -8.77 18.67 -9.69
N LYS A 315 -9.61 17.76 -10.19
CA LYS A 315 -9.79 17.57 -11.63
C LYS A 315 -10.58 18.72 -12.24
N ILE A 316 -10.16 19.17 -13.41
CA ILE A 316 -10.82 20.23 -14.17
C ILE A 316 -11.10 19.75 -15.60
N ALA A 317 -12.13 20.32 -16.23
CA ALA A 317 -12.47 20.04 -17.61
C ALA A 317 -11.91 21.14 -18.52
N VAL A 318 -11.08 20.74 -19.48
CA VAL A 318 -10.62 21.58 -20.59
C VAL A 318 -11.42 21.17 -21.82
N LEU A 319 -12.15 22.11 -22.40
CA LEU A 319 -12.96 21.91 -23.59
C LEU A 319 -12.09 21.81 -24.86
N PRO A 320 -12.60 21.20 -25.94
CA PRO A 320 -11.97 21.30 -27.25
C PRO A 320 -11.77 22.76 -27.69
N ALA A 321 -10.68 23.01 -28.40
CA ALA A 321 -10.48 24.29 -29.06
C ALA A 321 -11.64 24.56 -30.03
N ARG A 322 -12.08 25.82 -30.11
CA ARG A 322 -13.09 26.23 -31.08
C ARG A 322 -12.47 26.15 -32.47
N LEU A 323 -13.10 25.43 -33.38
CA LEU A 323 -12.78 25.52 -34.80
C LEU A 323 -13.42 26.82 -35.29
N ASP A 324 -12.59 27.83 -35.54
CA ASP A 324 -12.98 29.06 -36.22
C ASP A 324 -13.14 28.83 -37.73
#